data_AF-A0ABD0UB27-F1
#
_entry.id   AF-A0ABD0UB27-F1
#
_cell.length_a   1.000
_cell.length_b   1.000
_cell.length_c   1.000
_cell.angle_alpha   90.00
_cell.angle_beta   90.00
_cell.angle_gamma   90.00
#
_symmetry.space_group_name_H-M   'P 1'
#
loop_
_entity.id
_entity.type
_entity.pdbx_description
1 polymer ?
#
loop_
_entity_poly.entity_id
_entity_poly.type
_entity_poly.pdbx_seq_one_letter_code
_entity_poly.pdbx_strand_id
1 'polypeptide(L)'
;MNPSIFVLLLLISTFFSISLSSTTFTFINKCNFTVWPAILSNAGHPPLSSTGFELPTAASRSLQTPPNWSGRLWARTGCVFHNSNNGSCTTGETPPATLAEFSLGGGEQNNIDFYDVSLVDGFNLAMVVEGGKGRCAATGCVVDLNQRCPAELRIGEGETAACRSACEAFRRPEYCCSGEFASPAACKPTAYSEVFKAACPKSYSYAFDDSTSTFTCADAGEFTVTFCPEGTPSQKSSKDSPTSPKVPVTSPTTSGGGLMLENDYWLASLTSGSRTTQKSMVISTLLLFIILCSASLLFLIKV
;
A
#
# COMPACT_ATOMS: atom_id res chain seq x y z
N MET A 1 -18.64 31.99 36.91
CA MET A 1 -17.65 32.09 35.81
C MET A 1 -17.97 33.33 35.00
N ASN A 2 -16.97 34.18 34.74
CA ASN A 2 -17.15 35.43 33.99
C ASN A 2 -17.56 35.08 32.54
N PRO A 3 -18.66 35.62 31.97
CA PRO A 3 -19.11 35.29 30.61
C PRO A 3 -18.01 35.47 29.55
N SER A 4 -17.10 36.43 29.75
CA SER A 4 -15.94 36.63 28.86
C SER A 4 -14.94 35.46 28.86
N ILE A 5 -14.81 34.73 29.98
CA ILE A 5 -13.95 33.54 30.07
C ILE A 5 -14.60 32.38 29.30
N PHE A 6 -15.93 32.25 29.35
CA PHE A 6 -16.66 31.21 28.63
C PHE A 6 -16.58 31.40 27.11
N VAL A 7 -16.71 32.64 26.64
CA VAL A 7 -16.56 32.99 25.22
C VAL A 7 -15.13 32.76 24.73
N LEU A 8 -14.12 33.09 25.54
CA LEU A 8 -12.71 32.85 25.20
C LEU A 8 -12.38 31.36 25.10
N LEU A 9 -12.90 30.52 26.02
CA LEU A 9 -12.72 29.08 25.97
C LEU A 9 -13.42 28.44 24.76
N LEU A 10 -14.61 28.92 24.38
CA LEU A 10 -15.30 28.51 23.15
C LEU A 10 -14.51 28.89 21.90
N LEU A 11 -13.96 30.10 21.83
CA LEU A 11 -13.12 30.53 20.71
C LEU A 11 -11.84 29.69 20.60
N ILE A 12 -11.12 29.46 21.72
CA ILE A 12 -9.92 28.60 21.74
C ILE A 12 -10.26 27.15 21.33
N SER A 13 -11.42 26.61 21.75
CA SER A 13 -11.89 25.29 21.32
C SER A 13 -12.19 25.21 19.83
N THR A 14 -12.63 26.30 19.19
CA THR A 14 -12.89 26.32 17.73
C THR A 14 -11.64 26.56 16.89
N PHE A 15 -10.63 27.25 17.43
CA PHE A 15 -9.35 27.50 16.74
C PHE A 15 -8.38 26.30 16.77
N PHE A 16 -8.60 25.33 17.67
CA PHE A 16 -7.72 24.18 17.86
C PHE A 16 -8.28 22.89 17.24
N SER A 17 -8.73 22.95 15.98
CA SER A 17 -8.91 21.73 15.19
C SER A 17 -7.58 21.39 14.52
N ILE A 18 -6.67 20.72 15.23
CA ILE A 18 -5.53 20.09 14.57
C ILE A 18 -6.13 18.98 13.69
N SER A 19 -6.19 19.21 12.38
CA SER A 19 -6.50 18.16 11.42
C SER A 19 -5.30 17.24 11.36
N LEU A 20 -5.28 16.20 12.20
CA LEU A 20 -4.38 15.08 11.98
C LEU A 20 -4.88 14.39 10.70
N SER A 21 -4.13 14.55 9.61
CA SER A 21 -4.44 13.87 8.34
C SER A 21 -4.20 12.37 8.53
N SER A 22 -5.29 11.61 8.70
CA SER A 22 -5.28 10.15 8.70
C SER A 22 -5.69 9.64 7.33
N THR A 23 -5.12 8.51 6.93
CA THR A 23 -5.50 7.84 5.68
C THR A 23 -6.36 6.63 6.01
N THR A 24 -7.42 6.43 5.22
CA THR A 24 -8.29 5.25 5.36
C THR A 24 -7.83 4.15 4.42
N PHE A 25 -7.52 2.96 4.95
CA PHE A 25 -7.41 1.76 4.13
C PHE A 25 -8.73 0.98 4.16
N THR A 26 -9.30 0.68 3.00
CA THR A 26 -10.45 -0.22 2.84
C THR A 26 -10.00 -1.50 2.16
N PHE A 27 -10.11 -2.61 2.86
CA PHE A 27 -9.81 -3.95 2.37
C PHE A 27 -11.07 -4.59 1.83
N ILE A 28 -11.02 -5.16 0.62
CA ILE A 28 -12.15 -5.83 -0.03
C ILE A 28 -11.71 -7.22 -0.45
N ASN A 29 -12.43 -8.25 0.00
CA ASN A 29 -12.22 -9.61 -0.46
C ASN A 29 -13.23 -9.98 -1.55
N LYS A 30 -12.79 -10.06 -2.80
CA LYS A 30 -13.58 -10.60 -3.92
C LYS A 30 -13.21 -12.05 -4.27
N CYS A 31 -12.29 -12.67 -3.53
CA CYS A 31 -11.98 -14.08 -3.67
C CYS A 31 -13.20 -14.93 -3.27
N ASN A 32 -13.35 -16.10 -3.87
CA ASN A 32 -14.39 -17.07 -3.52
C ASN A 32 -14.08 -17.88 -2.24
N PHE A 33 -13.04 -17.49 -1.51
CA PHE A 33 -12.60 -18.03 -0.23
C PHE A 33 -12.27 -16.91 0.76
N THR A 34 -12.17 -17.25 2.04
CA THR A 34 -11.76 -16.32 3.09
C THR A 34 -10.26 -16.01 2.98
N VAL A 35 -9.90 -14.73 3.16
CA VAL A 35 -8.50 -14.30 3.26
C VAL A 35 -8.24 -13.69 4.63
N TRP A 36 -6.98 -13.70 5.06
CA TRP A 36 -6.57 -13.08 6.31
C TRP A 36 -5.54 -11.99 6.07
N PRO A 37 -5.97 -10.73 5.82
CA PRO A 37 -5.07 -9.62 5.67
C PRO A 37 -4.11 -9.52 6.85
N ALA A 38 -2.88 -9.15 6.54
CA ALA A 38 -1.80 -8.92 7.49
C ALA A 38 -1.16 -7.57 7.19
N ILE A 39 -0.70 -6.91 8.26
CA ILE A 39 -0.27 -5.52 8.27
C ILE A 39 1.03 -5.44 9.04
N LEU A 40 2.05 -4.86 8.42
CA LEU A 40 3.32 -4.57 9.07
C LEU A 40 3.68 -3.11 8.86
N SER A 41 3.75 -2.35 9.96
CA SER A 41 4.37 -1.01 9.95
C SER A 41 5.88 -1.12 9.78
N ASN A 42 6.46 -0.21 9.01
CA ASN A 42 7.90 -0.11 8.86
C ASN A 42 8.57 0.36 10.16
N ALA A 43 9.87 0.10 10.30
CA ALA A 43 10.64 0.51 11.46
C ALA A 43 10.52 2.02 11.69
N GLY A 44 10.21 2.41 12.93
CA GLY A 44 10.00 3.81 13.30
C GLY A 44 8.57 4.33 13.09
N HIS A 45 7.67 3.54 12.47
CA HIS A 45 6.26 3.89 12.33
C HIS A 45 5.40 3.10 13.33
N PRO A 46 4.38 3.75 13.95
CA PRO A 46 3.50 3.07 14.89
C PRO A 46 2.66 1.96 14.23
N PRO A 47 2.30 0.88 14.96
CA PRO A 47 1.39 -0.14 14.47
C PRO A 47 -0.01 0.46 14.22
N LEU A 48 -0.75 -0.13 13.27
CA LEU A 48 -2.19 0.11 13.16
C LEU A 48 -2.94 -0.52 14.33
N SER A 49 -4.23 -0.21 14.45
CA SER A 49 -5.12 -0.81 15.46
C SER A 49 -5.27 -2.34 15.33
N SER A 50 -4.84 -2.91 14.21
CA SER A 50 -4.80 -4.34 13.94
C SER A 50 -3.58 -4.66 13.07
N THR A 51 -2.89 -5.76 13.38
CA THR A 51 -1.79 -6.32 12.57
C THR A 51 -2.26 -7.41 11.61
N GLY A 52 -3.54 -7.79 11.69
CA GLY A 52 -4.16 -8.76 10.82
C GLY A 52 -5.55 -9.17 11.31
N PHE A 53 -6.35 -9.68 10.39
CA PHE A 53 -7.74 -10.04 10.67
C PHE A 53 -8.27 -11.03 9.64
N GLU A 54 -9.39 -11.68 9.95
CA GLU A 54 -10.16 -12.48 9.00
C GLU A 54 -11.04 -11.57 8.13
N LEU A 55 -11.07 -11.85 6.83
CA LEU A 55 -11.91 -11.15 5.85
C LEU A 55 -12.65 -12.18 4.98
N PRO A 56 -13.90 -12.54 5.33
CA PRO A 56 -14.70 -13.49 4.57
C PRO A 56 -14.95 -13.07 3.11
N THR A 57 -15.37 -14.01 2.28
CA THR A 57 -15.78 -13.76 0.89
C THR A 57 -16.80 -12.63 0.80
N ALA A 58 -16.60 -11.73 -0.17
CA ALA A 58 -17.42 -10.54 -0.42
C ALA A 58 -17.49 -9.53 0.74
N ALA A 59 -16.67 -9.70 1.79
CA ALA A 59 -16.61 -8.78 2.91
C ALA A 59 -15.63 -7.62 2.64
N SER A 60 -15.86 -6.52 3.37
CA SER A 60 -14.96 -5.38 3.40
C SER A 60 -14.72 -4.91 4.83
N ARG A 61 -13.52 -4.39 5.10
CA ARG A 61 -13.18 -3.78 6.39
C ARG A 61 -12.30 -2.55 6.18
N SER A 62 -12.52 -1.51 6.97
CA SER A 62 -11.68 -0.31 6.93
C SER A 62 -10.83 -0.16 8.20
N LEU A 63 -9.63 0.40 8.04
CA LEU A 63 -8.72 0.79 9.11
C LEU A 63 -8.20 2.21 8.85
N GLN A 64 -7.94 2.95 9.93
CA GLN A 64 -7.29 4.26 9.86
C GLN A 64 -5.80 4.11 10.14
N THR A 65 -4.97 4.84 9.40
CA THR A 65 -3.55 4.94 9.69
C THR A 65 -3.25 6.09 10.66
N PRO A 66 -2.17 5.98 11.42
CA PRO A 66 -1.48 7.15 11.96
C PRO A 66 -1.06 8.10 10.81
N PRO A 67 -0.85 9.40 11.07
CA PRO A 67 -0.28 10.31 10.09
C PRO A 67 1.09 9.84 9.62
N ASN A 68 1.41 10.09 8.35
CA ASN A 68 2.70 9.77 7.72
C ASN A 68 3.11 8.30 7.90
N TRP A 69 2.14 7.39 7.84
CA TRP A 69 2.39 5.96 8.04
C TRP A 69 3.14 5.36 6.84
N SER A 70 4.10 4.48 7.13
CA SER A 70 4.77 3.66 6.14
C SER A 70 4.75 2.21 6.58
N GLY A 71 4.52 1.30 5.64
CA GLY A 71 4.40 -0.12 5.91
C GLY A 71 3.90 -0.90 4.71
N ARG A 72 3.58 -2.17 4.96
CA ARG A 72 3.12 -3.12 3.94
C ARG A 72 1.92 -3.91 4.40
N LEU A 73 1.10 -4.26 3.42
CA LEU A 73 -0.14 -5.01 3.56
C LEU A 73 -0.09 -6.21 2.62
N TRP A 74 -0.62 -7.34 3.05
CA TRP A 74 -0.78 -8.52 2.18
C TRP A 74 -1.93 -9.37 2.71
N ALA A 75 -2.29 -10.44 1.99
CA ALA A 75 -3.29 -11.39 2.43
C ALA A 75 -2.71 -12.80 2.53
N ARG A 76 -3.11 -13.50 3.60
CA ARG A 76 -2.81 -14.92 3.84
C ARG A 76 -3.97 -15.78 3.39
N THR A 77 -3.69 -17.01 2.95
CA THR A 77 -4.70 -17.98 2.51
C THR A 77 -4.53 -19.34 3.21
N GLY A 78 -5.63 -20.11 3.29
CA GLY A 78 -5.63 -21.43 3.91
C GLY A 78 -5.23 -21.39 5.39
N CYS A 79 -5.77 -20.43 6.15
CA CYS A 79 -5.44 -20.26 7.56
C CYS A 79 -6.31 -21.15 8.45
N VAL A 80 -5.67 -21.75 9.46
CA VAL A 80 -6.33 -22.47 10.55
C VAL A 80 -5.91 -21.83 11.87
N PHE A 81 -6.87 -21.24 12.58
CA PHE A 81 -6.66 -20.64 13.90
C PHE A 81 -7.27 -21.52 14.99
N HIS A 82 -6.47 -21.87 15.99
CA HIS A 82 -6.94 -22.55 17.19
C HIS A 82 -7.49 -21.56 18.22
N ASN A 83 -6.99 -20.33 18.22
CA ASN A 83 -7.51 -19.17 18.96
C ASN A 83 -7.01 -17.87 18.30
N SER A 84 -7.42 -16.71 18.84
CA SER A 84 -7.13 -15.38 18.24
C SER A 84 -5.66 -15.07 18.00
N ASN A 85 -4.74 -15.73 18.72
CA ASN A 85 -3.30 -15.45 18.68
C ASN A 85 -2.47 -16.66 18.21
N ASN A 86 -3.11 -17.79 17.88
CA ASN A 86 -2.42 -19.01 17.51
C ASN A 86 -3.10 -19.66 16.31
N GLY A 87 -2.42 -19.64 15.18
CA GLY A 87 -2.83 -20.28 13.96
C GLY A 87 -1.66 -20.36 12.98
N SER A 88 -1.89 -21.05 11.87
CA SER A 88 -0.96 -21.11 10.74
C SER A 88 -1.72 -20.87 9.44
N CYS A 89 -1.07 -20.33 8.43
CA CYS A 89 -1.60 -20.18 7.09
C CYS A 89 -0.71 -20.87 6.05
N THR A 90 -1.32 -21.32 4.97
CA THR A 90 -0.59 -22.03 3.92
C THR A 90 0.26 -21.08 3.07
N THR A 91 -0.25 -19.87 2.80
CA THR A 91 0.49 -18.83 2.07
C THR A 91 0.47 -17.50 2.82
N GLY A 92 1.51 -16.68 2.61
CA GLY A 92 1.61 -15.35 3.18
C GLY A 92 2.07 -15.28 4.63
N GLU A 93 2.41 -16.37 5.32
CA GLU A 93 3.17 -16.28 6.58
C GLU A 93 4.64 -15.97 6.35
N THR A 94 5.16 -16.54 5.28
CA THR A 94 6.45 -16.24 4.67
C THR A 94 6.23 -16.15 3.17
N PRO A 95 7.15 -15.54 2.41
CA PRO A 95 7.09 -15.56 0.96
C PRO A 95 6.85 -16.99 0.43
N PRO A 96 6.03 -17.16 -0.63
CA PRO A 96 5.54 -16.12 -1.51
C PRO A 96 4.34 -15.31 -0.99
N ALA A 97 4.37 -13.99 -1.19
CA ALA A 97 3.27 -13.09 -0.86
C ALA A 97 3.24 -11.88 -1.81
N THR A 98 2.07 -11.59 -2.38
CA THR A 98 1.85 -10.32 -3.09
C THR A 98 1.70 -9.21 -2.05
N LEU A 99 2.56 -8.19 -2.13
CA LEU A 99 2.61 -7.09 -1.15
C LEU A 99 2.01 -5.82 -1.74
N ALA A 100 1.35 -5.03 -0.91
CA ALA A 100 1.00 -3.64 -1.19
C ALA A 100 1.81 -2.78 -0.21
N GLU A 101 2.62 -1.88 -0.74
CA GLU A 101 3.59 -1.10 0.03
C GLU A 101 3.21 0.37 -0.02
N PHE A 102 3.41 1.07 1.10
CA PHE A 102 2.97 2.46 1.26
C PHE A 102 4.01 3.29 2.02
N SER A 103 4.18 4.53 1.57
CA SER A 103 4.81 5.61 2.32
C SER A 103 3.95 6.85 2.20
N LEU A 104 3.12 7.08 3.21
CA LEU A 104 2.12 8.15 3.22
C LEU A 104 2.72 9.44 3.74
N GLY A 105 2.28 10.58 3.20
CA GLY A 105 2.71 11.90 3.66
C GLY A 105 4.20 12.18 3.45
N GLY A 106 4.76 11.70 2.32
CA GLY A 106 6.17 11.85 1.98
C GLY A 106 6.61 13.31 1.83
N GLY A 107 7.12 13.89 2.92
CA GLY A 107 8.00 15.06 2.96
C GLY A 107 7.31 16.42 2.93
N GLU A 108 7.18 17.03 4.13
CA GLU A 108 7.05 18.43 4.59
C GLU A 108 6.67 19.62 3.67
N GLN A 109 6.37 19.45 2.38
CA GLN A 109 5.85 20.51 1.52
C GLN A 109 4.65 20.13 0.63
N ASN A 110 4.39 18.85 0.29
CA ASN A 110 3.43 18.53 -0.79
C ASN A 110 2.44 17.38 -0.55
N ASN A 111 2.37 16.74 0.63
CA ASN A 111 1.41 15.64 0.93
C ASN A 111 1.33 14.56 -0.18
N ILE A 112 2.48 14.09 -0.66
CA ILE A 112 2.54 13.06 -1.69
C ILE A 112 2.63 11.69 -1.03
N ASP A 113 1.69 10.81 -1.36
CA ASP A 113 1.69 9.41 -0.96
C ASP A 113 2.39 8.58 -2.04
N PHE A 114 3.28 7.69 -1.63
CA PHE A 114 3.89 6.67 -2.50
C PHE A 114 3.26 5.32 -2.19
N TYR A 115 2.93 4.57 -3.24
CA TYR A 115 2.33 3.26 -3.11
C TYR A 115 2.61 2.38 -4.33
N ASP A 116 2.61 1.08 -4.11
CA ASP A 116 2.82 0.08 -5.15
C ASP A 116 2.25 -1.28 -4.73
N VAL A 117 2.14 -2.18 -5.71
CA VAL A 117 2.01 -3.61 -5.46
C VAL A 117 3.27 -4.31 -5.95
N SER A 118 3.84 -5.15 -5.10
CA SER A 118 5.12 -5.80 -5.30
C SER A 118 5.03 -7.32 -5.32
N LEU A 119 5.70 -7.90 -6.31
CA LEU A 119 5.89 -9.34 -6.50
C LEU A 119 7.34 -9.77 -6.26
N VAL A 120 8.16 -8.88 -5.67
CA VAL A 120 9.55 -9.17 -5.29
C VAL A 120 9.61 -10.37 -4.34
N ASP A 121 8.65 -10.44 -3.42
CA ASP A 121 8.46 -11.54 -2.48
C ASP A 121 7.54 -12.64 -3.05
N GLY A 122 7.33 -12.67 -4.37
CA GLY A 122 6.48 -13.68 -5.02
C GLY A 122 5.01 -13.28 -5.15
N PHE A 123 4.18 -14.26 -5.47
CA PHE A 123 2.74 -14.10 -5.67
C PHE A 123 1.99 -15.22 -4.98
N ASN A 124 0.92 -14.90 -4.25
CA ASN A 124 -0.01 -15.90 -3.75
C ASN A 124 -1.45 -15.62 -4.21
N LEU A 125 -1.85 -14.35 -4.32
CA LEU A 125 -3.16 -13.96 -4.82
C LEU A 125 -3.15 -12.60 -5.52
N ALA A 126 -4.06 -12.44 -6.48
CA ALA A 126 -4.22 -11.20 -7.24
C ALA A 126 -4.66 -10.05 -6.33
N MET A 127 -4.03 -8.88 -6.47
CA MET A 127 -4.29 -7.71 -5.64
C MET A 127 -4.20 -6.43 -6.46
N VAL A 128 -5.11 -5.50 -6.20
CA VAL A 128 -5.10 -4.14 -6.75
C VAL A 128 -5.24 -3.11 -5.64
N VAL A 129 -4.51 -2.01 -5.77
CA VAL A 129 -4.58 -0.83 -4.90
C VAL A 129 -5.05 0.37 -5.72
N GLU A 130 -6.09 1.04 -5.22
CA GLU A 130 -6.64 2.26 -5.80
C GLU A 130 -6.62 3.39 -4.76
N GLY A 131 -6.04 4.53 -5.11
CA GLY A 131 -5.98 5.70 -4.22
C GLY A 131 -7.04 6.75 -4.52
N GLY A 132 -7.46 7.48 -3.48
CA GLY A 132 -8.22 8.73 -3.59
C GLY A 132 -9.55 8.62 -4.31
N LYS A 133 -10.31 7.54 -4.09
CA LYS A 133 -11.57 7.24 -4.81
C LYS A 133 -11.39 7.10 -6.33
N GLY A 134 -10.26 6.53 -6.75
CA GLY A 134 -9.94 6.33 -8.17
C GLY A 134 -9.38 7.58 -8.87
N ARG A 135 -9.07 8.64 -8.13
CA ARG A 135 -8.34 9.80 -8.67
C ARG A 135 -6.88 9.46 -8.97
N CYS A 136 -6.30 8.54 -8.21
CA CYS A 136 -4.92 8.11 -8.36
C CYS A 136 -4.85 6.88 -9.29
N ALA A 137 -3.73 6.71 -10.00
CA ALA A 137 -3.54 5.55 -10.87
C ALA A 137 -3.52 4.24 -10.04
N ALA A 138 -4.28 3.24 -10.50
CA ALA A 138 -4.29 1.93 -9.85
C ALA A 138 -3.01 1.13 -10.14
N THR A 139 -2.50 0.45 -9.11
CA THR A 139 -1.35 -0.46 -9.17
C THR A 139 -1.79 -1.87 -8.73
N GLY A 140 -1.13 -2.91 -9.25
CA GLY A 140 -1.52 -4.28 -8.92
C GLY A 140 -1.40 -5.29 -10.04
N CYS A 141 -1.77 -6.52 -9.67
CA CYS A 141 -1.95 -7.63 -10.57
C CYS A 141 -3.40 -8.10 -10.55
N VAL A 142 -4.09 -7.95 -11.69
CA VAL A 142 -5.49 -8.38 -11.85
C VAL A 142 -5.62 -9.85 -12.24
N VAL A 143 -4.57 -10.42 -12.85
CA VAL A 143 -4.57 -11.81 -13.31
C VAL A 143 -4.09 -12.75 -12.21
N ASP A 144 -4.56 -14.00 -12.26
CA ASP A 144 -4.00 -15.07 -11.44
C ASP A 144 -2.64 -15.52 -12.01
N LEU A 145 -1.55 -14.99 -11.46
CA LEU A 145 -0.19 -15.33 -11.86
C LEU A 145 0.13 -16.82 -11.61
N ASN A 146 -0.58 -17.50 -10.70
CA ASN A 146 -0.34 -18.93 -10.43
C ASN A 146 -0.58 -19.79 -11.68
N GLN A 147 -1.49 -19.38 -12.58
CA GLN A 147 -1.74 -20.06 -13.86
C GLN A 147 -0.57 -19.93 -14.85
N ARG A 148 0.31 -18.95 -14.66
CA ARG A 148 1.47 -18.65 -15.50
C ARG A 148 2.79 -18.88 -14.78
N CYS A 149 2.74 -19.39 -13.54
CA CYS A 149 3.92 -19.60 -12.73
C CYS A 149 4.82 -20.69 -13.34
N PRO A 150 6.11 -20.40 -13.59
CA PRO A 150 7.10 -21.40 -14.00
C PRO A 150 7.11 -22.59 -13.04
N ALA A 151 7.31 -23.79 -13.55
CA ALA A 151 7.13 -25.03 -12.79
C ALA A 151 8.06 -25.09 -11.56
N GLU A 152 9.28 -24.62 -11.72
CA GLU A 152 10.33 -24.54 -10.70
C GLU A 152 10.07 -23.48 -9.61
N LEU A 153 9.11 -22.58 -9.81
CA LEU A 153 8.71 -21.55 -8.84
C LEU A 153 7.39 -21.87 -8.14
N ARG A 154 6.64 -22.86 -8.63
CA ARG A 154 5.29 -23.18 -8.14
C ARG A 154 5.33 -23.92 -6.82
N ILE A 155 4.46 -23.53 -5.91
CA ILE A 155 4.17 -24.24 -4.67
C ILE A 155 2.66 -24.34 -4.45
N GLY A 156 2.22 -25.35 -3.69
CA GLY A 156 0.81 -25.53 -3.36
C GLY A 156 -0.08 -25.80 -4.58
N GLU A 157 -1.39 -25.84 -4.34
CA GLU A 157 -2.42 -26.09 -5.35
C GLU A 157 -3.76 -25.45 -4.96
N GLY A 158 -4.65 -25.26 -5.94
CA GLY A 158 -5.96 -24.63 -5.74
C GLY A 158 -5.86 -23.27 -5.05
N GLU A 159 -6.61 -23.07 -3.97
CA GLU A 159 -6.64 -21.82 -3.17
C GLU A 159 -5.35 -21.54 -2.39
N THR A 160 -4.46 -22.54 -2.33
CA THR A 160 -3.16 -22.46 -1.68
C THR A 160 -2.00 -22.46 -2.69
N ALA A 161 -2.32 -22.39 -3.99
CA ALA A 161 -1.32 -22.21 -5.02
C ALA A 161 -0.62 -20.86 -4.83
N ALA A 162 0.70 -20.86 -4.97
CA ALA A 162 1.51 -19.66 -4.96
C ALA A 162 2.73 -19.82 -5.86
N CYS A 163 3.33 -18.69 -6.24
CA CYS A 163 4.49 -18.60 -7.11
C CYS A 163 5.62 -17.87 -6.38
N ARG A 164 6.73 -18.54 -6.13
CA ARG A 164 7.94 -17.90 -5.59
C ARG A 164 8.50 -16.92 -6.61
N SER A 165 9.12 -15.84 -6.13
CA SER A 165 10.04 -15.08 -6.97
C SER A 165 11.33 -15.89 -7.17
N ALA A 166 12.14 -15.50 -8.17
CA ALA A 166 13.45 -16.13 -8.38
C ALA A 166 14.40 -15.91 -7.19
N CYS A 167 14.30 -14.77 -6.49
CA CYS A 167 15.09 -14.54 -5.29
C CYS A 167 14.74 -15.55 -4.20
N GLU A 168 13.45 -15.74 -3.92
CA GLU A 168 12.98 -16.70 -2.92
C GLU A 168 13.34 -18.15 -3.28
N ALA A 169 13.24 -18.52 -4.56
CA ALA A 169 13.51 -19.89 -4.99
C ALA A 169 15.01 -20.23 -5.00
N PHE A 170 15.86 -19.33 -5.48
CA PHE A 170 17.26 -19.64 -5.78
C PHE A 170 18.27 -18.94 -4.88
N ARG A 171 17.88 -17.84 -4.20
CA ARG A 171 18.73 -17.02 -3.33
C ARG A 171 20.06 -16.57 -3.97
N ARG A 172 20.05 -16.35 -5.28
CA ARG A 172 21.23 -15.89 -6.02
C ARG A 172 21.28 -14.36 -6.04
N PRO A 173 22.47 -13.73 -5.91
CA PRO A 173 22.62 -12.28 -5.85
C PRO A 173 21.95 -11.50 -6.99
N GLU A 174 21.98 -12.03 -8.21
CA GLU A 174 21.36 -11.43 -9.39
C GLU A 174 19.82 -11.45 -9.38
N TYR A 175 19.20 -12.36 -8.64
CA TYR A 175 17.74 -12.39 -8.48
C TYR A 175 17.30 -11.58 -7.27
N CYS A 176 18.13 -11.51 -6.24
CA CYS A 176 17.87 -10.79 -5.01
C CYS A 176 18.40 -9.35 -5.01
N CYS A 177 19.04 -8.92 -6.09
CA CYS A 177 19.69 -7.62 -6.22
C CYS A 177 20.60 -7.29 -5.02
N SER A 178 21.49 -8.21 -4.68
CA SER A 178 22.39 -8.10 -3.54
C SER A 178 23.86 -8.21 -3.95
N GLY A 179 24.78 -7.84 -3.04
CA GLY A 179 26.21 -7.86 -3.32
C GLY A 179 26.57 -6.98 -4.53
N GLU A 180 27.22 -7.56 -5.54
CA GLU A 180 27.58 -6.86 -6.78
C GLU A 180 26.36 -6.38 -7.59
N PHE A 181 25.18 -6.94 -7.33
CA PHE A 181 23.92 -6.57 -7.96
C PHE A 181 23.09 -5.57 -7.13
N ALA A 182 23.64 -4.98 -6.06
CA ALA A 182 22.92 -4.06 -5.16
C ALA A 182 22.69 -2.64 -5.73
N SER A 183 22.62 -2.49 -7.05
CA SER A 183 22.27 -1.23 -7.70
C SER A 183 21.40 -1.45 -8.95
N PRO A 184 20.57 -0.48 -9.35
CA PRO A 184 19.80 -0.54 -10.60
C PRO A 184 20.68 -0.70 -11.85
N ALA A 185 21.92 -0.19 -11.78
CA ALA A 185 22.89 -0.34 -12.85
C ALA A 185 23.34 -1.80 -13.04
N ALA A 186 23.43 -2.58 -11.95
CA ALA A 186 23.94 -3.94 -11.95
C ALA A 186 22.85 -5.02 -11.97
N CYS A 187 21.77 -4.87 -11.21
CA CYS A 187 20.64 -5.81 -11.23
C CYS A 187 19.74 -5.53 -12.43
N LYS A 188 19.66 -6.49 -13.37
CA LYS A 188 18.82 -6.37 -14.57
C LYS A 188 17.62 -7.29 -14.48
N PRO A 189 16.54 -7.01 -15.22
CA PRO A 189 15.45 -7.95 -15.41
C PRO A 189 15.98 -9.32 -15.86
N THR A 190 15.34 -10.37 -15.39
CA THR A 190 15.65 -11.76 -15.73
C THR A 190 14.44 -12.41 -16.38
N ALA A 191 14.63 -13.56 -17.02
CA ALA A 191 13.51 -14.32 -17.60
C ALA A 191 12.37 -14.57 -16.58
N TYR A 192 12.68 -14.73 -15.30
CA TYR A 192 11.68 -14.91 -14.25
C TYR A 192 10.92 -13.62 -13.93
N SER A 193 11.61 -12.50 -13.72
CA SER A 193 10.95 -11.22 -13.44
C SER A 193 10.14 -10.73 -14.64
N GLU A 194 10.60 -11.02 -15.87
CA GLU A 194 9.86 -10.70 -17.10
C GLU A 194 8.53 -11.47 -17.21
N VAL A 195 8.48 -12.73 -16.75
CA VAL A 195 7.21 -13.49 -16.67
C VAL A 195 6.23 -12.78 -15.73
N PHE A 196 6.70 -12.32 -14.58
CA PHE A 196 5.90 -11.62 -13.58
C PHE A 196 5.43 -10.27 -14.13
N LYS A 197 6.33 -9.52 -14.78
CA LYS A 197 6.03 -8.22 -15.37
C LYS A 197 5.05 -8.30 -16.53
N ALA A 198 5.19 -9.29 -17.40
CA ALA A 198 4.30 -9.50 -18.53
C ALA A 198 2.85 -9.80 -18.08
N ALA A 199 2.69 -10.50 -16.96
CA ALA A 199 1.38 -10.77 -16.38
C ALA A 199 0.84 -9.57 -15.57
N CYS A 200 1.71 -8.86 -14.85
CA CYS A 200 1.35 -7.80 -13.93
C CYS A 200 2.16 -6.51 -14.23
N PRO A 201 1.88 -5.80 -15.34
CA PRO A 201 2.72 -4.70 -15.82
C PRO A 201 2.75 -3.47 -14.90
N LYS A 202 1.79 -3.36 -13.97
CA LYS A 202 1.67 -2.27 -13.00
C LYS A 202 2.13 -2.68 -11.59
N SER A 203 2.91 -3.74 -11.47
CA SER A 203 3.50 -4.22 -10.23
C SER A 203 5.01 -4.33 -10.35
N TYR A 204 5.70 -4.21 -9.22
CA TYR A 204 7.12 -4.54 -9.12
C TYR A 204 7.32 -6.02 -9.40
N SER A 205 8.18 -6.34 -10.36
CA SER A 205 8.55 -7.72 -10.70
C SER A 205 9.90 -8.17 -10.12
N TYR A 206 10.75 -7.22 -9.74
CA TYR A 206 12.03 -7.39 -9.05
C TYR A 206 12.40 -6.06 -8.34
N ALA A 207 13.46 -6.07 -7.53
CA ALA A 207 13.74 -5.00 -6.56
C ALA A 207 14.01 -3.60 -7.15
N PHE A 208 14.40 -3.48 -8.42
CA PHE A 208 14.69 -2.17 -9.07
C PHE A 208 13.80 -1.92 -10.30
N ASP A 209 12.55 -2.39 -10.27
CA ASP A 209 11.55 -2.23 -11.35
C ASP A 209 10.78 -0.90 -11.22
N ASP A 210 11.46 0.23 -11.07
CA ASP A 210 10.81 1.47 -10.60
C ASP A 210 9.91 2.14 -11.67
N SER A 211 10.37 2.15 -12.93
CA SER A 211 9.83 2.97 -14.02
C SER A 211 8.32 2.85 -14.28
N THR A 212 7.72 1.72 -13.91
CA THR A 212 6.31 1.41 -14.15
C THR A 212 5.59 0.87 -12.91
N SER A 213 6.26 0.87 -11.75
CA SER A 213 5.79 0.14 -10.57
C SER A 213 5.62 0.99 -9.33
N THR A 214 6.28 2.15 -9.21
CA THR A 214 5.97 3.12 -8.16
C THR A 214 4.94 4.13 -8.62
N PHE A 215 3.93 4.34 -7.79
CA PHE A 215 2.87 5.30 -8.02
C PHE A 215 2.87 6.36 -6.94
N THR A 216 2.53 7.58 -7.33
CA THR A 216 2.38 8.71 -6.43
C THR A 216 0.97 9.26 -6.51
N CYS A 217 0.47 9.76 -5.38
CA CYS A 217 -0.77 10.51 -5.37
C CYS A 217 -0.73 11.64 -4.35
N ALA A 218 -1.08 12.84 -4.78
CA ALA A 218 -1.28 13.96 -3.87
C ALA A 218 -2.64 13.86 -3.20
N ASP A 219 -2.65 13.99 -1.88
CA ASP A 219 -3.87 14.01 -1.05
C ASP A 219 -4.81 12.83 -1.36
N ALA A 220 -4.31 11.59 -1.34
CA ALA A 220 -5.17 10.43 -1.57
C ALA A 220 -6.26 10.36 -0.51
N GLY A 221 -5.90 10.52 0.77
CA GLY A 221 -6.80 10.49 1.94
C GLY A 221 -7.44 9.14 2.22
N GLU A 222 -7.52 8.26 1.22
CA GLU A 222 -7.95 6.89 1.32
C GLU A 222 -7.35 6.02 0.21
N PHE A 223 -7.24 4.72 0.50
CA PHE A 223 -6.84 3.69 -0.43
C PHE A 223 -7.77 2.48 -0.29
N THR A 224 -8.12 1.86 -1.41
CA THR A 224 -8.82 0.58 -1.45
C THR A 224 -7.86 -0.51 -1.88
N VAL A 225 -7.74 -1.57 -1.08
CA VAL A 225 -6.96 -2.77 -1.36
C VAL A 225 -7.94 -3.90 -1.68
N THR A 226 -7.98 -4.32 -2.94
CA THR A 226 -8.90 -5.37 -3.41
C THR A 226 -8.15 -6.66 -3.69
N PHE A 227 -8.55 -7.73 -3.01
CA PHE A 227 -8.07 -9.10 -3.24
C PHE A 227 -8.96 -9.80 -4.28
N CYS A 228 -8.35 -10.51 -5.22
CA CYS A 228 -8.99 -11.16 -6.36
C CYS A 228 -9.93 -10.22 -7.13
N PRO A 229 -9.43 -9.14 -7.76
CA PRO A 229 -10.27 -8.11 -8.40
C PRO A 229 -11.21 -8.66 -9.51
N GLU A 230 -10.79 -9.71 -10.21
CA GLU A 230 -11.58 -10.47 -11.21
C GLU A 230 -12.42 -11.61 -10.59
N GLY A 231 -12.34 -11.80 -9.26
CA GLY A 231 -13.14 -12.76 -8.52
C GLY A 231 -14.63 -12.42 -8.60
N THR A 232 -15.44 -13.48 -8.69
CA THR A 232 -16.88 -13.50 -9.01
C THR A 232 -17.61 -12.16 -8.86
N PRO A 233 -18.28 -11.66 -9.92
CA PRO A 233 -19.30 -10.64 -9.74
C PRO A 233 -20.31 -11.20 -8.73
N SER A 234 -20.62 -10.45 -7.67
CA SER A 234 -21.82 -10.69 -6.87
C SER A 234 -22.99 -10.78 -7.85
N GLN A 235 -23.46 -12.00 -8.11
CA GLN A 235 -24.64 -12.29 -8.91
C GLN A 235 -25.83 -11.68 -8.16
N LYS A 236 -26.09 -10.40 -8.36
CA LYS A 236 -27.40 -9.83 -8.13
C LYS A 236 -28.28 -10.40 -9.24
N SER A 237 -28.93 -11.52 -8.93
CA SER A 237 -29.89 -12.23 -9.77
C SER A 237 -30.74 -11.25 -10.59
N SER A 238 -30.36 -11.09 -11.85
CA SER A 238 -31.20 -10.50 -12.89
C SER A 238 -31.27 -11.58 -13.95
N LYS A 239 -32.37 -12.34 -13.93
CA LYS A 239 -32.74 -13.20 -15.05
C LYS A 239 -32.81 -12.30 -16.28
N ASP A 240 -31.97 -12.56 -17.28
CA ASP A 240 -32.43 -12.74 -18.65
C ASP A 240 -31.31 -13.33 -19.52
N SER A 241 -31.73 -14.29 -20.34
CA SER A 241 -30.93 -15.07 -21.28
C SER A 241 -30.97 -14.46 -22.70
N PRO A 242 -30.12 -14.92 -23.62
CA PRO A 242 -29.34 -14.05 -24.51
C PRO A 242 -29.95 -13.89 -25.91
N THR A 243 -29.51 -12.86 -26.64
CA THR A 243 -29.55 -12.84 -28.11
C THR A 243 -28.30 -12.16 -28.66
N SER A 244 -27.54 -12.90 -29.47
CA SER A 244 -26.40 -12.44 -30.28
C SER A 244 -26.90 -11.82 -31.60
N PRO A 245 -26.15 -10.91 -32.26
CA PRO A 245 -25.36 -11.37 -33.41
C PRO A 245 -24.02 -10.62 -33.70
N LYS A 246 -22.95 -11.42 -33.93
CA LYS A 246 -21.94 -11.45 -35.02
C LYS A 246 -21.47 -10.16 -35.80
N VAL A 247 -20.19 -9.75 -35.56
CA VAL A 247 -19.05 -9.39 -36.50
C VAL A 247 -19.16 -8.10 -37.38
N PRO A 248 -18.08 -7.38 -37.85
CA PRO A 248 -16.63 -7.68 -37.96
C PRO A 248 -15.56 -6.64 -37.50
N VAL A 249 -14.33 -7.16 -37.52
CA VAL A 249 -12.96 -6.62 -37.41
C VAL A 249 -12.61 -5.45 -38.35
N THR A 250 -11.83 -4.46 -37.87
CA THR A 250 -10.80 -3.75 -38.66
C THR A 250 -9.72 -3.12 -37.76
N SER A 251 -8.44 -3.30 -38.10
CA SER A 251 -7.26 -2.61 -37.54
C SER A 251 -6.80 -1.48 -38.49
N PRO A 252 -5.98 -0.51 -38.04
CA PRO A 252 -4.59 -0.47 -38.52
C PRO A 252 -3.51 0.01 -37.50
N THR A 253 -2.27 0.03 -37.99
CA THR A 253 -0.94 -0.11 -37.37
C THR A 253 -0.15 1.21 -37.17
N THR A 254 0.89 1.17 -36.29
CA THR A 254 2.18 1.97 -36.26
C THR A 254 2.08 3.46 -35.91
N SER A 255 3.02 4.19 -35.28
CA SER A 255 4.45 4.14 -34.83
C SER A 255 4.63 5.42 -33.96
N GLY A 256 5.41 5.58 -32.88
CA GLY A 256 6.86 5.47 -32.71
C GLY A 256 7.42 6.81 -32.14
N GLY A 257 8.38 6.75 -31.20
CA GLY A 257 9.17 7.87 -30.61
C GLY A 257 8.72 8.26 -29.20
N GLY A 258 9.53 8.29 -28.13
CA GLY A 258 10.98 8.38 -27.97
C GLY A 258 11.38 9.77 -27.47
N LEU A 259 11.67 9.93 -26.16
CA LEU A 259 12.39 11.04 -25.45
C LEU A 259 12.35 10.68 -23.93
N MET A 260 13.36 10.02 -23.34
CA MET A 260 14.63 10.51 -22.77
C MET A 260 14.51 11.59 -21.66
N LEU A 261 14.64 11.08 -20.42
CA LEU A 261 15.36 11.55 -19.22
C LEU A 261 15.19 13.00 -18.73
N GLU A 262 14.89 13.14 -17.43
CA GLU A 262 15.81 13.82 -16.48
C GLU A 262 15.40 13.55 -15.00
N ASN A 263 16.42 13.28 -14.16
CA ASN A 263 16.53 13.50 -12.70
C ASN A 263 16.30 12.35 -11.70
N ASP A 264 17.37 11.55 -11.58
CA ASP A 264 17.72 10.66 -10.47
C ASP A 264 18.26 11.41 -9.23
N TYR A 265 17.39 11.90 -8.35
CA TYR A 265 17.81 12.50 -7.06
C TYR A 265 17.20 11.87 -5.81
N TRP A 266 16.42 10.80 -5.92
CA TRP A 266 15.74 10.20 -4.76
C TRP A 266 16.40 8.95 -4.18
N LEU A 267 17.46 8.44 -4.83
CA LEU A 267 18.15 7.17 -4.52
C LEU A 267 18.97 7.13 -3.20
N ALA A 268 18.68 7.97 -2.20
CA ALA A 268 19.50 8.06 -0.98
C ALA A 268 18.74 8.05 0.37
N SER A 269 17.42 7.79 0.43
CA SER A 269 16.70 7.88 1.71
C SER A 269 16.07 6.61 2.29
N LEU A 270 16.27 5.43 1.70
CA LEU A 270 15.81 4.18 2.34
C LEU A 270 16.87 3.51 3.24
N THR A 271 18.09 4.07 3.32
CA THR A 271 19.14 3.55 4.22
C THR A 271 19.93 4.69 4.86
N SER A 272 19.29 5.48 5.75
CA SER A 272 19.96 6.27 6.79
C SER A 272 18.92 6.84 7.74
N GLY A 273 18.71 6.16 8.87
CA GLY A 273 17.98 6.72 9.99
C GLY A 273 18.75 7.90 10.60
N SER A 274 18.43 9.11 10.17
CA SER A 274 18.85 10.33 10.85
C SER A 274 17.74 10.80 11.79
N ARG A 275 18.00 10.71 13.10
CA ARG A 275 17.19 11.33 14.15
C ARG A 275 17.48 12.82 14.18
N THR A 276 16.55 13.65 13.72
CA THR A 276 16.54 15.06 14.12
C THR A 276 15.13 15.65 14.18
N THR A 277 14.70 15.90 15.43
CA THR A 277 13.94 17.09 15.87
C THR A 277 12.45 17.30 15.56
N GLN A 278 11.60 16.27 15.58
CA GLN A 278 10.14 16.47 15.77
C GLN A 278 9.78 17.05 17.17
N LYS A 279 10.72 17.03 18.12
CA LYS A 279 10.55 17.71 19.43
C LYS A 279 10.52 19.24 19.31
N SER A 280 11.12 19.84 18.28
CA SER A 280 11.32 21.29 18.23
C SER A 280 10.01 22.06 17.99
N MET A 281 9.19 21.59 17.06
CA MET A 281 7.99 22.33 16.64
C MET A 281 6.88 22.28 17.71
N VAL A 282 6.67 21.12 18.35
CA VAL A 282 5.68 20.92 19.42
C VAL A 282 6.03 21.71 20.68
N ILE A 283 7.33 21.77 21.03
CA ILE A 283 7.80 22.54 22.19
C ILE A 283 7.71 24.04 21.91
N SER A 284 8.03 24.49 20.68
CA SER A 284 7.94 25.91 20.30
C SER A 284 6.51 26.44 20.36
N THR A 285 5.53 25.68 19.87
CA THR A 285 4.11 26.05 19.95
C THR A 285 3.56 26.01 21.38
N LEU A 286 4.01 25.07 22.21
CA LEU A 286 3.62 24.97 23.62
C LEU A 286 4.19 26.14 24.44
N LEU A 287 5.43 26.56 24.16
CA LEU A 287 6.07 27.71 24.81
C LEU A 287 5.39 29.03 24.40
N LEU A 288 5.06 29.20 23.12
CA LEU A 288 4.33 30.37 22.64
C LEU A 288 2.93 30.45 23.29
N PHE A 289 2.27 29.30 23.50
CA PHE A 289 0.99 29.20 24.20
C PHE A 289 1.11 29.58 25.69
N ILE A 290 2.13 29.11 26.40
CA ILE A 290 2.38 29.49 27.80
C ILE A 290 2.63 31.00 27.91
N ILE A 291 3.37 31.58 26.96
CA ILE A 291 3.65 33.02 26.91
C ILE A 291 2.36 33.83 26.62
N LEU A 292 1.53 33.38 25.67
CA LEU A 292 0.26 34.04 25.35
C LEU A 292 -0.75 33.93 26.50
N CYS A 293 -0.88 32.75 27.13
CA CYS A 293 -1.75 32.56 28.29
C CYS A 293 -1.30 33.40 29.50
N SER A 294 0.00 33.49 29.76
CA SER A 294 0.52 34.30 30.86
C SER A 294 0.34 35.81 30.61
N ALA A 295 0.53 36.29 29.38
CA ALA A 295 0.26 37.68 29.00
C ALA A 295 -1.23 38.05 29.14
N SER A 296 -2.15 37.16 28.75
CA SER A 296 -3.59 37.36 28.93
C SER A 296 -4.02 37.33 30.39
N LEU A 297 -3.41 36.47 31.22
CA LEU A 297 -3.68 36.42 32.66
C LEU A 297 -3.18 37.68 33.38
N LEU A 298 -2.04 38.23 32.98
CA LEU A 298 -1.50 39.50 33.50
C LEU A 298 -2.37 40.71 33.14
N PHE A 299 -3.01 40.70 31.97
CA PHE A 299 -3.97 41.74 31.57
C PHE A 299 -5.27 41.68 32.39
N LEU A 300 -5.71 40.48 32.78
CA LEU A 300 -6.91 40.27 33.61
C LEU A 300 -6.71 40.61 35.09
N ILE A 301 -5.46 40.61 35.59
CA ILE A 301 -5.14 40.97 36.99
C ILE A 301 -4.97 42.50 37.16
N LYS A 302 -4.82 43.24 36.06
CA LYS A 302 -4.63 44.71 36.04
C LYS A 302 -5.91 45.53 35.81
N VAL A 303 -7.07 44.88 35.73
CA VAL A 303 -8.41 45.49 35.65
C VAL A 303 -9.22 45.08 36.87
#